data_AF-A0A543CUX3-F1
#
_entry.id   AF-A0A543CUX3-F1
#
_cell.length_a   1.000
_cell.length_b   1.000
_cell.length_c   1.000
_cell.angle_alpha   90.00
_cell.angle_beta   90.00
_cell.angle_gamma   90.00
#
_symmetry.space_group_name_H-M   'P 1'
#
loop_
_entity.id
_entity.type
_entity.pdbx_description
1 polymer ?
#
loop_
_entity_poly.entity_id
_entity_poly.type
_entity_poly.pdbx_seq_one_letter_code
_entity_poly.pdbx_strand_id
1 'polypeptide(L)'
;MATNDPSVNVGGVNYRVTPEYLSNAATSTDNTAAEIDAILGQVRAYVVNLEASWQGIAFNTFQTLMAEYDIYAKMLHDSLTDIGSGLRGNYVNYTESEQTNINNLSSLDAALPAGGRTIPPAALS
;
A
#
# COMPACT_ATOMS: atom_id res chain seq x y z
N MET A 1 -7.19 -9.35 -20.23
CA MET A 1 -6.98 -7.89 -20.12
C MET A 1 -5.54 -7.71 -19.67
N ALA A 2 -4.69 -7.13 -20.52
CA ALA A 2 -3.29 -6.87 -20.15
C ALA A 2 -3.29 -5.77 -19.08
N THR A 3 -2.78 -6.09 -17.89
CA THR A 3 -2.52 -5.09 -16.85
C THR A 3 -1.35 -4.25 -17.35
N ASN A 4 -1.65 -3.07 -17.90
CA ASN A 4 -0.66 -2.02 -18.07
C ASN A 4 -0.25 -1.57 -16.67
N ASP A 5 0.71 -2.26 -16.05
CA ASP A 5 1.31 -1.80 -14.81
C ASP A 5 1.90 -0.40 -15.08
N PRO A 6 1.51 0.63 -14.31
CA PRO A 6 1.99 1.98 -14.55
C PRO A 6 3.48 2.03 -14.27
N SER A 7 4.29 2.00 -15.34
CA SER A 7 5.73 2.18 -15.24
C SER A 7 6.14 3.58 -15.64
N VAL A 8 6.87 4.28 -14.78
CA VAL A 8 7.49 5.58 -15.12
C VAL A 8 8.97 5.37 -15.40
N ASN A 9 9.51 6.13 -16.35
CA ASN A 9 10.93 6.12 -16.67
C ASN A 9 11.53 7.47 -16.25
N VAL A 10 12.37 7.45 -15.22
CA VAL A 10 13.08 8.65 -14.73
C VAL A 10 14.57 8.37 -14.84
N GLY A 11 15.28 9.18 -15.64
CA GLY A 11 16.74 9.06 -15.79
C GLY A 11 17.25 7.75 -16.42
N GLY A 12 16.40 7.00 -17.14
CA GLY A 12 16.77 5.71 -17.74
C GLY A 12 16.47 4.48 -16.87
N VAL A 13 15.91 4.68 -15.68
CA VAL A 13 15.47 3.60 -14.78
C VAL A 13 13.95 3.42 -14.91
N ASN A 14 13.50 2.17 -15.10
CA ASN A 14 12.08 1.82 -15.16
C ASN A 14 11.55 1.48 -13.76
N TYR A 15 10.62 2.29 -13.26
CA TYR A 15 9.95 2.07 -11.97
C TYR A 15 8.61 1.40 -12.23
N ARG A 16 8.44 0.16 -11.76
CA ARG A 16 7.19 -0.61 -11.94
C ARG A 16 6.10 -0.28 -10.90
N VAL A 17 6.47 0.42 -9.84
CA VAL A 17 5.60 0.83 -8.74
C VAL A 17 6.04 2.23 -8.35
N THR A 18 5.21 3.25 -8.59
CA THR A 18 5.54 4.64 -8.24
C THR A 18 5.08 4.98 -6.82
N PRO A 19 5.68 5.99 -6.18
CA PRO A 19 5.19 6.48 -4.89
C PRO A 19 3.70 6.88 -4.93
N GLU A 20 3.25 7.53 -6.00
CA GLU A 20 1.84 7.93 -6.16
C GLU A 20 0.93 6.71 -6.25
N TYR A 21 1.35 5.66 -6.96
CA TYR A 21 0.60 4.41 -7.03
C TYR A 21 0.45 3.76 -5.65
N LEU A 22 1.53 3.70 -4.86
CA LEU A 22 1.49 3.16 -3.49
C LEU A 22 0.59 3.99 -2.56
N SER A 23 0.64 5.32 -2.68
CA SER A 23 -0.21 6.23 -1.90
C SER A 23 -1.70 6.03 -2.23
N ASN A 24 -2.03 5.92 -3.52
CA ASN A 24 -3.39 5.66 -3.97
C ASN A 24 -3.88 4.27 -3.52
N ALA A 25 -3.02 3.25 -3.63
CA ALA A 25 -3.34 1.89 -3.18
C ALA A 25 -3.56 1.81 -1.67
N ALA A 26 -2.74 2.51 -0.87
CA ALA A 26 -2.93 2.60 0.58
C ALA A 26 -4.26 3.28 0.93
N THR A 27 -4.56 4.42 0.30
CA THR A 27 -5.84 5.14 0.49
C THR A 27 -7.04 4.26 0.11
N SER A 28 -6.95 3.55 -1.02
CA SER A 28 -8.00 2.61 -1.44
C SER A 28 -8.20 1.49 -0.41
N THR A 29 -7.11 0.97 0.16
CA THR A 29 -7.18 -0.10 1.16
C THR A 29 -7.81 0.40 2.46
N ASP A 30 -7.44 1.60 2.93
CA ASP A 30 -8.03 2.24 4.10
C ASP A 30 -9.55 2.47 3.90
N ASN A 31 -9.96 2.92 2.71
CA ASN A 31 -11.38 3.08 2.37
C ASN A 31 -12.14 1.74 2.38
N THR A 32 -11.55 0.69 1.79
CA THR A 32 -12.15 -0.66 1.81
C THR A 32 -12.25 -1.22 3.23
N ALA A 33 -11.25 -0.97 4.08
CA ALA A 33 -11.30 -1.36 5.49
C ALA A 33 -12.47 -0.69 6.23
N ALA A 34 -12.70 0.60 5.99
CA ALA A 34 -13.81 1.34 6.57
C ALA A 34 -15.18 0.86 6.06
N GLU A 35 -15.29 0.55 4.76
CA GLU A 35 -16.52 0.00 4.17
C GLU A 35 -16.85 -1.38 4.75
N ILE A 36 -15.85 -2.25 4.90
CA ILE A 36 -16.01 -3.57 5.51
C ILE A 36 -16.45 -3.44 6.97
N ASP A 37 -15.84 -2.54 7.74
CA ASP A 37 -16.24 -2.30 9.14
C ASP A 37 -17.71 -1.84 9.24
N ALA A 38 -18.15 -0.96 8.34
CA ALA A 38 -19.54 -0.53 8.27
C ALA A 38 -20.50 -1.69 7.94
N ILE A 39 -20.16 -2.54 6.97
CA ILE A 39 -20.96 -3.72 6.60
C ILE A 39 -21.03 -4.71 7.78
N LEU A 40 -19.91 -4.94 8.47
CA LEU A 40 -19.88 -5.80 9.65
C LEU A 40 -20.77 -5.22 10.76
N GLY A 41 -20.71 -3.92 11.01
CA GLY A 41 -21.62 -3.24 11.93
C GLY A 41 -23.10 -3.45 11.58
N GLN A 42 -23.46 -3.39 10.30
CA GLN A 42 -24.84 -3.63 9.82
C GLN A 42 -25.28 -5.07 10.03
N VAL A 43 -24.43 -6.06 9.70
CA VAL A 43 -24.72 -7.48 9.89
C VAL A 43 -24.94 -7.77 11.37
N ARG A 44 -24.05 -7.29 12.24
CA ARG A 44 -24.21 -7.38 13.69
C ARG A 44 -25.56 -6.82 14.14
N ALA A 45 -25.89 -5.60 13.76
CA ALA A 45 -27.12 -4.95 14.19
C ALA A 45 -28.37 -5.73 13.75
N TYR A 46 -28.37 -6.24 12.52
CA TYR A 46 -29.45 -7.08 12.00
C TYR A 46 -29.60 -8.37 12.83
N VAL A 47 -28.50 -9.07 13.09
CA VAL A 47 -28.50 -10.34 13.81
C VAL A 47 -28.87 -10.17 15.29
N VAL A 48 -28.40 -9.12 15.96
CA VAL A 48 -28.79 -8.77 17.33
C VAL A 48 -30.26 -8.41 17.45
N ASN A 49 -30.87 -7.77 16.45
CA ASN A 49 -32.31 -7.53 16.47
C ASN A 49 -33.15 -8.82 16.44
N LEU A 50 -32.58 -9.94 15.97
CA LEU A 50 -33.23 -11.25 15.98
C LEU A 50 -33.04 -11.99 17.32
N GLU A 51 -32.15 -11.53 18.19
CA GLU A 51 -31.81 -12.16 19.48
C GLU A 51 -33.04 -12.41 20.35
N ALA A 52 -33.96 -11.43 20.41
CA ALA A 52 -35.18 -11.52 21.21
C ALA A 52 -36.11 -12.69 20.80
N SER A 53 -35.96 -13.20 19.57
CA SER A 53 -36.72 -14.34 19.07
C SER A 53 -36.11 -15.70 19.45
N TRP A 54 -34.87 -15.74 19.94
CA TRP A 54 -34.15 -16.98 20.25
C TRP A 54 -34.03 -17.15 21.75
N GLN A 55 -34.87 -18.02 22.33
CA GLN A 55 -34.83 -18.35 23.76
C GLN A 55 -34.26 -19.75 24.01
N GLY A 56 -33.72 -19.96 25.22
CA GLY A 56 -33.23 -21.27 25.66
C GLY A 56 -31.88 -21.64 25.04
N ILE A 57 -31.73 -22.89 24.59
CA ILE A 57 -30.45 -23.42 24.05
C ILE A 57 -29.97 -22.61 22.82
N ALA A 58 -30.90 -22.13 22.00
CA ALA A 58 -30.57 -21.31 20.83
C ALA A 58 -29.92 -19.96 21.19
N PHE A 59 -30.23 -19.41 22.36
CA PHE A 59 -29.63 -18.17 22.87
C PHE A 59 -28.13 -18.37 23.17
N ASN A 60 -27.77 -19.47 23.84
CA ASN A 60 -26.36 -19.74 24.15
C ASN A 60 -25.52 -19.93 22.89
N THR A 61 -26.04 -20.66 21.90
CA THR A 61 -25.37 -20.82 20.60
C THR A 61 -25.21 -19.48 19.87
N PHE A 62 -26.22 -18.61 19.94
CA PHE A 62 -26.13 -17.27 19.38
C PHE A 62 -25.03 -16.44 20.02
N GLN A 63 -24.93 -16.43 21.35
CA GLN A 63 -23.87 -15.70 22.05
C GLN A 63 -22.49 -16.18 21.62
N THR A 64 -22.29 -17.50 21.49
CA THR A 64 -21.02 -18.06 20.97
C THR A 64 -20.74 -17.60 19.55
N LEU A 65 -21.72 -17.68 18.64
CA LEU A 65 -21.55 -17.27 17.25
C LEU A 65 -21.30 -15.77 17.12
N MET A 66 -21.94 -14.94 17.95
CA MET A 66 -21.68 -13.51 18.01
C MET A 66 -20.27 -13.22 18.52
N ALA A 67 -19.77 -13.95 19.51
CA ALA A 67 -18.38 -13.79 19.96
C ALA A 67 -17.36 -14.17 18.87
N GLU A 68 -17.58 -15.27 18.14
CA GLU A 68 -16.74 -15.66 17.01
C GLU A 68 -16.80 -14.64 15.88
N TYR A 69 -18.00 -14.14 15.58
CA TYR A 69 -18.21 -13.07 14.61
C TYR A 69 -17.37 -11.83 14.94
N ASP A 70 -17.35 -11.40 16.20
CA ASP A 70 -16.58 -10.23 16.67
C ASP A 70 -15.08 -10.41 16.45
N ILE A 71 -14.58 -11.60 16.77
CA ILE A 71 -13.17 -11.96 16.58
C ILE A 71 -12.81 -11.88 15.10
N TYR A 72 -13.57 -12.53 14.23
CA TYR A 72 -13.26 -12.56 12.80
C TYR A 72 -13.45 -11.20 12.12
N ALA A 73 -14.46 -10.43 12.52
CA ALA A 73 -14.68 -9.05 12.08
C ALA A 73 -13.45 -8.19 12.39
N LYS A 74 -12.95 -8.26 13.64
CA LYS A 74 -11.76 -7.53 14.06
C LYS A 74 -10.51 -7.98 13.29
N MET A 75 -10.30 -9.30 13.17
CA MET A 75 -9.15 -9.84 12.43
C MET A 75 -9.12 -9.37 10.98
N LEU A 76 -10.27 -9.30 10.31
CA LEU A 76 -10.37 -8.79 8.95
C LEU A 76 -10.03 -7.30 8.87
N HIS A 77 -10.61 -6.49 9.76
CA HIS A 77 -10.32 -5.06 9.83
C HIS A 77 -8.83 -4.78 10.06
N ASP A 78 -8.25 -5.41 11.09
CA ASP A 78 -6.84 -5.28 11.45
C ASP A 78 -5.94 -5.65 10.26
N SER A 79 -6.23 -6.76 9.56
CA SER A 79 -5.44 -7.20 8.40
C SER A 79 -5.45 -6.18 7.26
N LEU A 80 -6.59 -5.53 7.01
CA LEU A 80 -6.71 -4.50 5.96
C LEU A 80 -5.96 -3.23 6.37
N THR A 81 -6.07 -2.81 7.63
CA THR A 81 -5.31 -1.69 8.16
C THR A 81 -3.80 -1.96 8.12
N ASP A 82 -3.37 -3.18 8.44
CA ASP A 82 -1.97 -3.59 8.36
C ASP A 82 -1.44 -3.53 6.93
N ILE A 83 -2.22 -4.00 5.94
CA ILE A 83 -1.88 -3.87 4.52
C ILE A 83 -1.75 -2.38 4.13
N GLY A 84 -2.72 -1.54 4.51
CA GLY A 84 -2.67 -0.10 4.26
C GLY A 84 -1.43 0.56 4.88
N SER A 85 -1.07 0.16 6.10
CA SER A 85 0.12 0.63 6.80
C SER A 85 1.42 0.18 6.11
N GLY A 86 1.48 -1.07 5.63
CA GLY A 86 2.63 -1.59 4.89
C GLY A 86 2.83 -0.88 3.56
N LEU A 87 1.76 -0.57 2.83
CA LEU A 87 1.80 0.23 1.60
C LEU A 87 2.32 1.65 1.87
N ARG A 88 1.89 2.30 2.95
CA ARG A 88 2.40 3.60 3.40
C ARG A 88 3.88 3.54 3.82
N GLY A 89 4.29 2.50 4.53
CA GLY A 89 5.70 2.29 4.90
C GLY A 89 6.59 2.14 3.68
N ASN A 90 6.15 1.35 2.70
CA ASN A 90 6.85 1.21 1.42
C ASN A 90 6.97 2.55 0.69
N TYR A 91 5.89 3.34 0.64
CA TYR A 91 5.92 4.69 0.06
C TYR A 91 7.04 5.57 0.63
N VAL A 92 7.16 5.66 1.96
CA VAL A 92 8.20 6.47 2.62
C VAL A 92 9.60 5.98 2.26
N ASN A 93 9.81 4.65 2.29
CA ASN A 93 11.12 4.07 1.93
C ASN A 93 11.49 4.35 0.47
N TYR A 94 10.52 4.33 -0.45
CA TYR A 94 10.74 4.63 -1.87
C TYR A 94 11.11 6.10 -2.10
N THR A 95 10.37 7.04 -1.48
CA THR A 95 10.65 8.47 -1.66
C THR A 95 12.00 8.88 -1.08
N GLU A 96 12.38 8.34 0.08
CA GLU A 96 13.71 8.56 0.68
C GLU A 96 14.85 8.00 -0.20
N SER A 97 14.65 6.80 -0.74
CA SER A 97 15.62 6.15 -1.63
C SER A 97 15.81 6.94 -2.93
N GLU A 98 14.73 7.45 -3.50
CA GLU A 98 14.78 8.25 -4.73
C GLU A 98 15.44 9.60 -4.48
N GLN A 99 15.10 10.29 -3.38
CA GLN A 99 15.75 11.54 -3.03
C GLN A 99 17.27 11.35 -2.82
N THR A 100 17.67 10.26 -2.18
CA THR A 100 19.08 9.91 -2.01
C THR A 100 19.77 9.64 -3.35
N ASN A 101 19.11 8.94 -4.27
CA ASN A 101 19.64 8.68 -5.60
C ASN A 101 19.79 9.97 -6.43
N ILE A 102 18.80 10.86 -6.40
CA ILE A 102 18.87 12.19 -7.04
C ILE A 102 20.05 13.00 -6.49
N ASN A 103 20.25 13.00 -5.18
CA ASN A 103 21.37 13.70 -4.55
C ASN A 103 22.73 13.12 -4.96
N ASN A 104 22.82 11.80 -5.10
CA ASN A 104 24.03 11.14 -5.57
C ASN A 104 24.30 11.47 -7.05
N LEU A 105 23.28 11.45 -7.90
CA LEU A 105 23.41 11.81 -9.32
C LEU A 105 23.80 13.27 -9.50
N SER A 106 23.21 14.21 -8.74
CA SER A 106 23.60 15.62 -8.81
C SER A 106 25.04 15.86 -8.31
N SER A 107 25.47 15.09 -7.31
CA SER A 107 26.86 15.11 -6.84
C SER A 107 27.83 14.56 -7.89
N LEU A 108 27.45 13.50 -8.61
CA LEU A 108 28.23 12.94 -9.72
C LEU A 108 28.30 13.91 -10.90
N ASP A 109 27.20 14.57 -11.24
CA ASP A 109 27.14 15.58 -12.31
C ASP A 109 28.01 16.80 -11.96
N ALA A 110 27.96 17.27 -10.71
CA ALA A 110 28.84 18.34 -10.23
C ALA A 110 30.33 17.94 -10.18
N ALA A 111 30.61 16.64 -10.00
CA ALA A 111 31.96 16.08 -10.02
C ALA A 111 32.50 15.83 -11.44
N LEU A 112 31.63 15.79 -12.46
CA LEU A 112 32.03 15.72 -13.86
C LEU A 112 32.48 17.13 -14.34
N PRO A 113 33.76 17.34 -14.64
CA PRO A 113 34.23 18.64 -15.10
C PRO A 113 33.61 18.98 -16.47
N ALA A 114 33.17 20.23 -16.64
CA ALA A 114 32.71 20.76 -17.93
C ALA A 114 33.88 20.86 -18.93
N GLY A 115 34.25 19.74 -19.55
CA GLY A 115 35.23 19.67 -20.63
C GLY A 115 36.30 18.61 -20.40
N GLY A 116 36.41 17.64 -21.32
CA GLY A 116 37.58 16.77 -21.33
C GLY A 116 37.46 15.43 -22.04
N ARG A 117 36.89 15.36 -23.25
CA ARG A 117 37.25 14.31 -24.20
C ARG A 117 37.88 14.91 -25.45
N THR A 118 38.92 15.72 -25.26
CA THR A 118 39.84 16.06 -26.33
C THR A 118 40.73 14.83 -26.56
N ILE A 119 40.44 14.07 -27.62
CA ILE A 119 41.36 13.05 -28.11
C ILE A 119 42.62 13.81 -28.58
N PRO A 120 43.81 13.57 -28.03
CA PRO A 120 45.01 14.26 -28.47
C PRO A 120 45.26 13.93 -29.96
N PRO A 121 45.60 14.91 -30.81
CA PRO A 121 45.78 14.72 -32.26
C PRO A 121 47.01 13.87 -32.65
N ALA A 122 47.62 13.14 -31.72
CA ALA A 122 48.80 12.31 -31.95
C ALA A 122 48.47 10.82 -32.24
N ALA A 123 47.19 10.44 -32.36
CA ALA A 123 46.77 9.05 -32.63
C ALA A 123 46.29 8.82 -34.08
N LEU A 124 46.83 9.57 -35.05
CA LEU A 124 46.67 9.31 -36.48
C LEU A 124 48.06 9.26 -37.14
N SER A 125 48.63 8.06 -37.18
CA SER A 125 49.69 7.67 -38.12
C SER A 125 49.56 6.18 -38.41
#